data_AF-A0A355E8G0-F1
#
_entry.id   AF-A0A355E8G0-F1
#
_cell.length_a   1.000
_cell.length_b   1.000
_cell.length_c   1.000
_cell.angle_alpha   90.00
_cell.angle_beta   90.00
_cell.angle_gamma   90.00
#
_symmetry.space_group_name_H-M   'P 1'
#
loop_
_entity.id
_entity.type
_entity.pdbx_description
1 polymer ?
#
loop_
_entity_poly.entity_id
_entity_poly.type
_entity_poly.pdbx_seq_one_letter_code
_entity_poly.pdbx_strand_id
1 'polypeptide(L)'
;MLWLVKCRNTICRHFDNALSQSLPGAPGPLAGAPASAPPSQAPSLLGGLLRALSGTFEPAPADAIDIRYRNHKGEEKVFRGSKTSLRVAGRHITLCVAPKGSRISLTRDRILNLPAVEPAIPPGPYPDRKERRILLHGDPCSARYEELEKKFPDWE
;
A
#
# COMPACT_ATOMS: atom_id res chain seq x y z
N MET A 1 11.25 5.78 12.39
CA MET A 1 10.58 7.09 12.54
C MET A 1 9.18 6.80 13.06
N LEU A 2 8.97 6.95 14.37
CA LEU A 2 7.70 6.68 15.05
C LEU A 2 6.68 7.75 14.64
N TRP A 3 5.65 7.37 13.88
CA TRP A 3 4.47 8.22 13.77
C TRP A 3 3.74 8.14 15.11
N LEU A 4 3.80 9.23 15.88
CA LEU A 4 3.05 9.35 17.12
C LEU A 4 1.56 9.28 16.75
N VAL A 5 0.92 8.14 16.97
CA VAL A 5 -0.52 7.99 16.81
C VAL A 5 -1.17 8.75 17.97
N LYS A 6 -1.79 9.90 17.67
CA LYS A 6 -2.30 10.84 18.69
C LYS A 6 -3.79 10.60 18.91
N CYS A 7 -4.18 10.28 20.15
CA CYS A 7 -5.58 10.07 20.50
C CYS A 7 -6.15 11.16 21.42
N ARG A 8 -7.45 11.42 21.32
CA ARG A 8 -8.19 12.42 22.11
C ARG A 8 -8.81 11.89 23.39
N ASN A 9 -8.82 10.57 23.59
CA ASN A 9 -9.43 9.96 24.77
C ASN A 9 -8.46 10.04 25.96
N THR A 10 -8.86 10.70 27.05
CA THR A 10 -8.04 10.92 28.25
C THR A 10 -7.68 9.63 28.98
N ILE A 11 -8.41 8.54 28.74
CA ILE A 11 -8.16 7.21 29.33
C ILE A 11 -7.11 6.44 28.51
N CYS A 12 -6.74 6.93 27.33
CA CYS A 12 -5.87 6.24 26.42
C CYS A 12 -4.38 6.45 26.72
N ARG A 13 -3.60 5.37 26.57
CA ARG A 13 -2.13 5.43 26.68
C ARG A 13 -1.47 6.33 25.63
N HIS A 14 -2.15 6.58 24.51
CA HIS A 14 -1.71 7.47 23.42
C HIS A 14 -2.41 8.84 23.43
N PHE A 15 -2.90 9.28 24.59
CA PHE A 15 -3.59 10.56 24.73
C PHE A 15 -2.69 11.76 24.40
N ASP A 16 -3.15 12.61 23.49
CA ASP A 16 -2.57 13.90 23.14
C ASP A 16 -3.58 15.02 23.45
N ASN A 17 -3.25 15.79 24.49
CA ASN A 17 -4.06 16.89 25.01
C ASN A 17 -4.29 18.01 23.97
N ALA A 18 -3.37 18.21 23.02
CA ALA A 18 -3.49 19.23 21.99
C ALA A 18 -4.60 18.92 20.97
N LEU A 19 -4.89 17.64 20.73
CA LEU A 19 -5.92 17.21 19.79
C LEU A 19 -7.32 17.26 20.41
N SER A 20 -7.48 17.00 21.70
CA SER A 20 -8.79 16.97 22.37
C SER A 20 -9.51 18.33 22.43
N GLN A 21 -8.78 19.43 22.23
CA GLN A 21 -9.33 20.79 22.32
C GLN A 21 -10.00 21.30 21.03
N SER A 22 -10.16 20.46 19.99
CA SER A 22 -10.72 20.90 18.69
C SER A 22 -11.97 20.11 18.25
N LEU A 23 -13.17 20.71 18.38
CA LEU A 23 -14.36 20.74 17.45
C LEU A 23 -15.68 21.15 18.16
N PRO A 24 -16.79 21.58 17.47
CA PRO A 24 -16.95 22.44 16.27
C PRO A 24 -18.06 23.53 16.38
N GLY A 25 -18.09 24.50 15.46
CA GLY A 25 -19.26 25.36 15.17
C GLY A 25 -19.33 25.78 13.69
N ALA A 26 -20.44 25.45 13.00
CA ALA A 26 -20.79 25.81 11.60
C ALA A 26 -21.70 27.09 11.57
N PRO A 27 -22.18 27.70 10.43
CA PRO A 27 -22.25 27.23 9.01
C PRO A 27 -22.01 28.24 7.83
N GLY A 28 -21.74 27.69 6.62
CA GLY A 28 -22.15 28.11 5.24
C GLY A 28 -21.59 29.39 4.55
N PRO A 29 -21.77 29.62 3.21
CA PRO A 29 -22.34 28.75 2.14
C PRO A 29 -21.61 28.75 0.74
N LEU A 30 -21.95 27.73 -0.05
CA LEU A 30 -22.13 27.57 -1.52
C LEU A 30 -21.61 28.60 -2.57
N ALA A 31 -20.90 28.11 -3.60
CA ALA A 31 -21.00 28.42 -5.05
C ALA A 31 -19.77 27.81 -5.77
N GLY A 32 -19.75 27.15 -6.93
CA GLY A 32 -20.71 26.77 -7.97
C GLY A 32 -19.90 26.06 -9.07
N ALA A 33 -20.46 25.06 -9.76
CA ALA A 33 -19.92 24.51 -11.02
C ALA A 33 -20.54 25.29 -12.21
N PRO A 34 -19.90 25.37 -13.41
CA PRO A 34 -20.07 24.32 -14.44
C PRO A 34 -18.80 24.11 -15.36
N ALA A 35 -18.48 22.89 -15.81
CA ALA A 35 -18.80 22.21 -17.10
C ALA A 35 -17.92 22.54 -18.34
N SER A 36 -17.44 21.47 -19.02
CA SER A 36 -17.10 21.35 -20.47
C SER A 36 -15.81 22.05 -21.00
N ALA A 37 -14.93 21.58 -21.91
CA ALA A 37 -14.66 20.38 -22.74
C ALA A 37 -13.23 20.53 -23.40
N PRO A 38 -12.62 19.53 -24.08
CA PRO A 38 -11.26 19.55 -24.71
C PRO A 38 -11.32 20.02 -26.21
N PRO A 39 -10.28 19.98 -27.11
CA PRO A 39 -8.96 19.32 -27.10
C PRO A 39 -7.75 20.09 -27.74
N SER A 40 -6.61 19.38 -27.81
CA SER A 40 -5.66 19.33 -28.95
C SER A 40 -4.40 20.22 -29.04
N GLN A 41 -3.30 19.48 -29.28
CA GLN A 41 -2.13 19.76 -30.13
C GLN A 41 -0.85 20.39 -29.54
N ALA A 42 0.18 19.53 -29.51
CA ALA A 42 1.63 19.75 -29.46
C ALA A 42 2.12 20.57 -30.69
N PRO A 43 3.42 20.94 -30.90
CA PRO A 43 4.64 20.34 -30.33
C PRO A 43 5.82 21.30 -30.04
N SER A 44 6.89 20.66 -29.54
CA SER A 44 8.30 20.97 -29.84
C SER A 44 9.18 21.64 -28.77
N LEU A 45 10.12 20.80 -28.30
CA LEU A 45 11.56 21.07 -28.28
C LEU A 45 12.08 22.15 -27.31
N LEU A 46 11.97 21.85 -26.03
CA LEU A 46 12.99 22.25 -25.05
C LEU A 46 13.30 21.04 -24.17
N GLY A 47 14.12 20.18 -24.77
CA GLY A 47 14.60 18.94 -24.18
C GLY A 47 15.58 19.22 -23.05
N GLY A 48 15.37 18.51 -21.95
CA GLY A 48 16.43 18.15 -21.02
C GLY A 48 16.52 19.00 -19.76
N LEU A 49 15.51 18.98 -18.88
CA LEU A 49 15.76 19.05 -17.43
C LEU A 49 14.59 18.67 -16.49
N LEU A 50 13.48 18.10 -16.95
CA LEU A 50 12.32 17.80 -16.06
C LEU A 50 11.68 16.44 -16.33
N ARG A 51 12.48 15.37 -16.38
CA ARG A 51 11.97 13.97 -16.38
C ARG A 51 12.59 13.10 -15.28
N ALA A 52 13.15 13.72 -14.25
CA ALA A 52 13.83 13.07 -13.14
C ALA A 52 13.00 13.01 -11.84
N LEU A 53 11.66 12.99 -11.94
CA LEU A 53 10.75 12.79 -10.79
C LEU A 53 9.71 11.70 -11.06
N SER A 54 10.04 10.72 -11.89
CA SER A 54 9.29 9.46 -11.98
C SER A 54 10.11 8.42 -11.26
N GLY A 55 9.95 8.31 -9.94
CA GLY A 55 10.68 7.33 -9.13
C GLY A 55 10.54 5.94 -9.73
N THR A 56 11.59 5.46 -10.38
CA THR A 56 11.69 4.07 -10.83
C THR A 56 11.83 3.23 -9.57
N PHE A 57 10.79 2.46 -9.26
CA PHE A 57 10.85 1.46 -8.23
C PHE A 57 11.68 0.31 -8.76
N GLU A 58 12.91 0.21 -8.28
CA GLU A 58 13.77 -0.93 -8.49
C GLU A 58 13.98 -1.59 -7.14
N PRO A 59 13.57 -2.87 -6.96
CA PRO A 59 13.79 -3.54 -5.70
C PRO A 59 15.29 -3.67 -5.45
N ALA A 60 15.71 -3.44 -4.20
CA ALA A 60 17.10 -3.68 -3.81
C ALA A 60 17.51 -5.12 -4.18
N PRO A 61 18.74 -5.37 -4.64
CA PRO A 61 19.13 -6.68 -5.15
C PRO A 61 18.98 -7.81 -4.13
N ALA A 62 19.12 -7.53 -2.83
CA ALA A 62 18.88 -8.49 -1.74
C ALA A 62 17.38 -8.89 -1.64
N ASP A 63 16.50 -7.92 -1.85
CA ASP A 63 15.05 -8.07 -1.76
C ASP A 63 14.38 -8.36 -3.11
N ALA A 64 15.14 -8.42 -4.20
CA ALA A 64 14.60 -8.69 -5.51
C ALA A 64 14.20 -10.16 -5.64
N ILE A 65 13.03 -10.40 -6.23
CA ILE A 65 12.55 -11.72 -6.62
C ILE A 65 11.96 -11.68 -8.03
N ASP A 66 12.30 -12.70 -8.82
CA ASP A 66 11.76 -12.88 -10.16
C ASP A 66 10.63 -13.91 -10.12
N ILE A 67 9.45 -13.53 -10.63
CA ILE A 67 8.27 -14.39 -10.72
C ILE A 67 7.99 -14.65 -12.20
N ARG A 68 8.03 -15.93 -12.58
CA ARG A 68 7.64 -16.40 -13.91
C ARG A 68 6.16 -16.71 -13.90
N TYR A 69 5.37 -15.96 -14.67
CA TYR A 69 3.92 -16.05 -14.68
C TYR A 69 3.40 -16.34 -16.08
N ARG A 70 2.50 -17.33 -16.20
CA ARG A 70 1.81 -17.65 -17.45
C ARG A 70 0.42 -17.05 -17.48
N ASN A 71 0.18 -16.14 -18.40
CA ASN A 71 -1.10 -15.46 -18.48
C ASN A 71 -2.22 -16.37 -19.02
N HIS A 72 -3.44 -15.85 -18.88
CA HIS A 72 -4.48 -15.90 -19.91
C HIS A 72 -4.33 -16.80 -21.13
N LYS A 73 -3.57 -16.22 -22.05
CA LYS A 73 -3.38 -16.56 -23.45
C LYS A 73 -2.23 -17.55 -23.62
N GLY A 74 -1.64 -18.01 -22.51
CA GLY A 74 -0.50 -18.90 -22.50
C GLY A 74 0.86 -18.20 -22.62
N GLU A 75 0.90 -16.87 -22.69
CA GLU A 75 2.15 -16.10 -22.76
C GLU A 75 2.84 -16.07 -21.39
N GLU A 76 4.15 -16.23 -21.40
CA GLU A 76 4.98 -16.14 -20.20
C GLU A 76 5.52 -14.73 -20.01
N LYS A 77 5.47 -14.24 -18.77
CA LYS A 77 6.04 -12.97 -18.37
C LYS A 77 6.86 -13.14 -17.10
N VAL A 78 8.00 -12.47 -17.06
CA VAL A 78 8.83 -12.40 -15.86
C VAL A 78 8.57 -11.06 -15.19
N PHE A 79 8.18 -11.10 -13.92
CA PHE A 79 8.00 -9.93 -13.08
C PHE A 79 9.10 -9.88 -12.04
N ARG A 80 9.86 -8.79 -12.03
CA ARG A 80 10.85 -8.52 -10.98
C ARG A 80 10.21 -7.64 -9.92
N GLY A 81 10.15 -8.10 -8.68
CA GLY A 81 9.53 -7.38 -7.57
C GLY A 81 10.26 -7.54 -6.26
N SER A 82 9.69 -6.98 -5.19
CA SER A 82 10.30 -6.99 -3.85
C SER A 82 9.72 -8.08 -2.95
N LYS A 83 10.59 -8.90 -2.34
CA LYS A 83 10.29 -9.91 -1.30
C LYS A 83 9.62 -9.28 -0.08
N THR A 84 10.07 -8.09 0.33
CA THR A 84 9.50 -7.40 1.50
C THR A 84 8.04 -7.01 1.30
N SER A 85 7.62 -6.85 0.04
CA SER A 85 6.23 -6.53 -0.32
C SER A 85 5.38 -7.75 -0.67
N LEU A 86 5.99 -8.95 -0.68
CA LEU A 86 5.35 -10.21 -1.05
C LEU A 86 4.37 -10.62 0.04
N ARG A 87 3.11 -10.87 -0.33
CA ARG A 87 2.04 -11.26 0.59
C ARG A 87 1.12 -12.27 -0.07
N VAL A 88 0.60 -13.21 0.70
CA VAL A 88 -0.43 -14.16 0.24
C VAL A 88 -1.81 -13.64 0.62
N ALA A 89 -2.70 -13.61 -0.36
CA ALA A 89 -4.11 -13.29 -0.19
C ALA A 89 -4.94 -14.42 -0.81
N GLY A 90 -5.18 -15.48 -0.03
CA GLY A 90 -5.87 -16.68 -0.51
C GLY A 90 -5.08 -17.38 -1.63
N ARG A 91 -5.69 -17.51 -2.81
CA ARG A 91 -5.06 -18.09 -4.02
C ARG A 91 -4.16 -17.12 -4.78
N HIS A 92 -4.06 -15.86 -4.33
CA HIS A 92 -3.26 -14.84 -4.99
C HIS A 92 -2.00 -14.50 -4.19
N ILE A 93 -0.92 -14.21 -4.92
CA ILE A 93 0.29 -13.62 -4.40
C ILE A 93 0.30 -12.16 -4.85
N THR A 94 0.45 -11.24 -3.91
CA THR A 94 0.54 -9.80 -4.17
C THR A 94 1.94 -9.28 -3.89
N LEU A 95 2.45 -8.42 -4.76
CA LEU A 95 3.77 -7.80 -4.62
C LEU A 95 3.88 -6.51 -5.42
N CYS A 96 4.84 -5.65 -5.06
CA CYS A 96 5.23 -4.49 -5.84
C CYS A 96 6.29 -4.88 -6.87
N VAL A 97 6.09 -4.50 -8.14
CA VAL A 97 6.99 -4.85 -9.26
C VAL A 97 7.64 -3.64 -9.90
N ALA A 98 8.87 -3.83 -10.38
CA ALA A 98 9.59 -2.85 -11.18
C ALA A 98 8.99 -2.72 -12.59
N PRO A 99 9.19 -1.58 -13.29
CA PRO A 99 9.86 -0.36 -12.84
C PRO A 99 8.92 0.65 -12.15
N LYS A 100 7.60 0.43 -12.25
CA LYS A 100 6.59 1.39 -11.79
C LYS A 100 6.30 1.31 -10.29
N GLY A 101 6.71 0.23 -9.63
CA GLY A 101 6.39 -0.02 -8.22
C GLY A 101 4.91 -0.33 -7.98
N SER A 102 4.19 -0.64 -9.05
CA SER A 102 2.78 -0.97 -8.97
C SER A 102 2.61 -2.30 -8.25
N ARG A 103 1.64 -2.34 -7.32
CA ARG A 103 1.24 -3.59 -6.68
C ARG A 103 0.39 -4.40 -7.65
N ILE A 104 0.80 -5.64 -7.91
CA ILE A 104 0.08 -6.59 -8.75
C ILE A 104 -0.34 -7.81 -7.93
N SER A 105 -1.41 -8.45 -8.37
CA SER A 105 -1.91 -9.71 -7.81
C SER A 105 -1.81 -10.82 -8.85
N LEU A 106 -1.06 -11.88 -8.56
CA LEU A 106 -0.84 -13.02 -9.44
C LEU A 106 -1.50 -14.25 -8.86
N THR A 107 -2.19 -15.04 -9.67
CA THR A 107 -2.77 -16.31 -9.23
C THR A 107 -1.68 -17.37 -9.05
N ARG A 108 -1.67 -18.07 -7.91
CA ARG A 108 -0.64 -19.04 -7.51
C ARG A 108 -0.42 -20.15 -8.53
N ASP A 109 -1.51 -20.70 -9.07
CA ASP A 109 -1.52 -21.81 -10.03
C ASP A 109 -0.87 -21.47 -11.38
N ARG A 110 -0.67 -20.18 -11.67
CA ARG A 110 -0.10 -19.70 -12.93
C ARG A 110 1.35 -19.24 -12.77
N ILE A 111 1.91 -19.39 -11.57
CA ILE A 111 3.31 -19.08 -11.28
C ILE A 111 4.12 -20.35 -11.54
N LEU A 112 5.02 -20.27 -12.51
CA LEU A 112 5.80 -21.42 -12.98
C LEU A 112 6.94 -21.77 -12.01
N ASN A 113 7.46 -20.79 -11.28
CA ASN A 113 8.53 -20.96 -10.30
C ASN A 113 8.03 -20.86 -8.85
N LEU A 114 6.79 -21.30 -8.61
CA LEU A 114 6.15 -21.27 -7.30
C LEU A 114 7.02 -21.83 -6.14
N PRO A 115 7.70 -23.00 -6.27
CA PRO A 115 8.52 -23.52 -5.17
C PRO A 115 9.69 -22.62 -4.77
N ALA A 116 10.16 -21.74 -5.67
CA ALA A 116 11.18 -20.73 -5.34
C ALA A 116 10.57 -19.46 -4.73
N VAL A 117 9.32 -19.14 -5.05
CA VAL A 117 8.63 -17.94 -4.58
C VAL A 117 8.04 -18.11 -3.18
N GLU A 118 7.50 -19.29 -2.87
CA GLU A 118 6.89 -19.58 -1.58
C GLU A 118 7.78 -19.37 -0.35
N PRO A 119 9.03 -19.86 -0.31
CA PRO A 119 9.91 -19.64 0.85
C PRO A 119 10.34 -18.18 1.00
N ALA A 120 10.20 -17.37 -0.05
CA ALA A 120 10.53 -15.95 -0.01
C ALA A 120 9.37 -15.10 0.54
N ILE A 121 8.20 -15.70 0.79
CA ILE A 121 7.07 -15.02 1.42
C ILE A 121 7.45 -14.81 2.89
N PRO A 122 7.43 -13.58 3.40
CA PRO A 122 7.77 -13.34 4.80
C PRO A 122 6.80 -14.14 5.69
N PRO A 123 7.32 -14.94 6.63
CA PRO A 123 6.51 -15.69 7.56
C PRO A 123 5.87 -14.70 8.54
N GLY A 124 4.55 -14.73 8.66
CA GLY A 124 3.87 -13.89 9.63
C GLY A 124 2.35 -14.06 9.58
N PRO A 125 1.68 -13.95 10.73
CA PRO A 125 0.23 -13.76 10.73
C PRO A 125 -0.03 -12.38 10.10
N TYR A 126 -0.74 -12.35 8.98
CA TYR A 126 -1.12 -11.08 8.34
C TYR A 126 -2.52 -10.67 8.78
N PRO A 127 -2.74 -9.41 9.18
CA PRO A 127 -4.09 -8.96 9.52
C PRO A 127 -4.96 -8.98 8.26
N ASP A 128 -6.18 -9.49 8.43
CA ASP A 128 -7.22 -9.46 7.40
C ASP A 128 -7.57 -8.01 7.03
N ARG A 129 -8.26 -7.79 5.91
CA ARG A 129 -8.65 -6.46 5.43
C ARG A 129 -9.37 -5.63 6.50
N LYS A 130 -10.23 -6.26 7.31
CA LYS A 130 -10.96 -5.59 8.40
C LYS A 130 -10.03 -5.23 9.56
N GLU A 131 -9.21 -6.18 9.99
CA GLU A 131 -8.23 -5.99 11.07
C GLU A 131 -7.21 -4.90 10.69
N ARG A 132 -6.72 -4.94 9.46
CA ARG A 132 -5.82 -3.91 8.91
C ARG A 132 -6.44 -2.53 8.87
N ARG A 133 -7.75 -2.43 8.53
CA ARG A 133 -8.44 -1.14 8.57
C ARG A 133 -8.48 -0.59 10.00
N ILE A 134 -8.68 -1.45 11.01
CA ILE A 134 -8.67 -1.03 12.42
C ILE A 134 -7.26 -0.61 12.83
N LEU A 135 -6.24 -1.35 12.43
CA LEU A 135 -4.87 -1.02 12.80
C LEU A 135 -4.33 0.25 12.09
N LEU A 136 -4.77 0.54 10.86
CA LEU A 136 -4.35 1.73 10.10
C LEU A 136 -5.20 2.99 10.37
N HIS A 137 -6.49 2.82 10.65
CA HIS A 137 -7.46 3.92 10.69
C HIS A 137 -8.43 3.84 11.87
N GLY A 138 -8.36 2.78 12.68
CA GLY A 138 -9.19 2.63 13.85
C GLY A 138 -8.69 3.49 14.99
N ASP A 139 -9.56 3.68 15.98
CA ASP A 139 -9.17 4.39 17.19
C ASP A 139 -8.19 3.53 17.99
N PRO A 140 -6.98 4.05 18.29
CA PRO A 140 -5.95 3.31 19.03
C PRO A 140 -6.34 2.99 20.47
N CYS A 141 -7.46 3.53 20.94
CA CYS A 141 -7.99 3.33 22.29
C CYS A 141 -9.24 2.46 22.30
N SER A 142 -9.59 1.87 21.15
CA SER A 142 -10.62 0.85 21.11
C SER A 142 -10.04 -0.46 21.62
N ALA A 143 -10.79 -1.21 22.45
CA ALA A 143 -10.37 -2.53 22.93
C ALA A 143 -9.97 -3.46 21.77
N ARG A 144 -10.65 -3.33 20.63
CA ARG A 144 -10.38 -4.09 19.42
C ARG A 144 -9.03 -3.74 18.76
N TYR A 145 -8.56 -2.50 18.88
CA TYR A 145 -7.22 -2.14 18.42
C TYR A 145 -6.15 -2.78 19.30
N GLU A 146 -6.29 -2.69 20.63
CA GLU A 146 -5.34 -3.28 21.58
C GLU A 146 -5.22 -4.81 21.43
N GLU A 147 -6.33 -5.51 21.18
CA GLU A 147 -6.34 -6.93 20.87
C GLU A 147 -5.55 -7.25 19.60
N LEU A 148 -5.72 -6.44 18.55
CA LEU A 148 -5.04 -6.63 17.28
C LEU A 148 -3.54 -6.31 17.37
N GLU A 149 -3.14 -5.31 18.14
CA GLU A 149 -1.74 -4.98 18.40
C GLU A 149 -1.01 -6.10 19.15
N LYS A 150 -1.68 -6.73 20.12
CA LYS A 150 -1.15 -7.93 20.80
C LYS A 150 -1.05 -9.14 19.86
N LYS A 151 -2.05 -9.32 18.98
CA LYS A 151 -2.11 -10.42 18.02
C LYS A 151 -1.06 -10.28 16.91
N PHE A 152 -0.76 -9.04 16.54
CA PHE A 152 0.14 -8.67 15.46
C PHE A 152 1.11 -7.61 15.99
N PRO A 153 2.18 -7.98 16.70
CA PRO A 153 3.15 -7.00 17.19
C PRO A 153 4.05 -6.45 16.07
N ASP A 154 4.39 -7.27 15.07
CA ASP A 154 5.40 -6.97 14.05
C ASP A 154 4.82 -6.74 12.63
N TRP A 155 3.57 -6.29 12.52
CA TRP A 155 2.86 -6.26 11.22
C TRP A 155 3.04 -4.97 10.39
N GLU A 156 3.81 -4.00 10.89
CA GLU A 156 4.10 -2.73 10.20
C GLU A 156 4.91 -2.91 8.89
#